data_AF-A0A7Z9C9B9-F1
#
_entry.id   AF-A0A7Z9C9B9-F1
#
_cell.length_a   1.000
_cell.length_b   1.000
_cell.length_c   1.000
_cell.angle_alpha   90.00
_cell.angle_beta   90.00
_cell.angle_gamma   90.00
#
_symmetry.space_group_name_H-M   'P 1'
#
loop_
_entity.id
_entity.type
_entity.pdbx_description
1 polymer ?
#
loop_
_entity_poly.entity_id
_entity_poly.type
_entity_poly.pdbx_seq_one_letter_code
_entity_poly.pdbx_strand_id
1 'polypeptide(L)'
;MAKGTTRLSDDVTKPQPTQAGDAPADTTDATEEATSVRPDKGAAAKAGHQTVNAVRPAKTKRVKKAVNPGSRTETYTAHKPDGTEVQVTHDLETGQTTVTPG
;
A
#
# COMPACT_ATOMS: atom_id res chain seq x y z
N MET A 1 -1.27 19.13 -5.50
CA MET A 1 -2.60 18.69 -5.03
C MET A 1 -2.40 18.02 -3.69
N ALA A 2 -2.92 18.58 -2.60
CA ALA A 2 -2.85 17.92 -1.30
C ALA A 2 -3.69 16.64 -1.38
N LYS A 3 -3.10 15.48 -1.09
CA LYS A 3 -3.76 14.18 -1.03
C LYS A 3 -4.89 14.32 0.02
N GLY A 4 -6.15 14.23 -0.40
CA GLY A 4 -7.31 14.42 0.47
C GLY A 4 -7.19 13.53 1.70
N THR A 5 -7.13 14.12 2.89
CA THR A 5 -6.94 13.41 4.16
C THR A 5 -8.27 12.86 4.67
N THR A 6 -9.05 12.19 3.82
CA THR A 6 -10.29 11.53 4.22
C THR A 6 -9.91 10.25 4.96
N ARG A 7 -9.85 10.33 6.29
CA ARG A 7 -9.56 9.18 7.15
C ARG A 7 -10.81 8.42 7.51
N LEU A 8 -10.65 7.11 7.66
CA LEU A 8 -11.71 6.26 8.18
C LEU A 8 -11.92 6.57 9.67
N SER A 9 -13.15 6.87 10.04
CA SER A 9 -13.64 7.12 11.40
C SER A 9 -13.92 5.81 12.12
N ASP A 10 -13.61 5.79 13.41
CA ASP A 10 -13.98 4.70 14.30
C ASP A 10 -15.46 4.74 14.72
N ASP A 11 -16.27 5.70 14.30
CA ASP A 11 -17.69 5.80 14.70
C ASP A 11 -18.62 5.12 13.68
N VAL A 12 -19.31 4.05 14.08
CA VAL A 12 -20.31 3.34 13.23
C VAL A 12 -21.74 3.86 13.42
N THR A 13 -21.92 4.89 14.23
CA THR A 13 -23.21 5.51 14.46
C THR A 13 -23.43 6.71 13.53
N LYS A 14 -22.39 7.13 12.80
CA LYS A 14 -22.42 8.31 11.94
C LYS A 14 -21.85 8.03 10.55
N PRO A 15 -22.22 8.83 9.53
CA PRO A 15 -21.51 8.84 8.26
C PRO A 15 -20.03 9.19 8.44
N GLN A 16 -19.19 8.81 7.46
CA GLN A 16 -17.82 9.32 7.44
C GLN A 16 -17.80 10.85 7.37
N PRO A 17 -16.92 11.51 8.14
CA PRO A 17 -16.65 12.92 7.92
C PRO A 17 -16.02 13.10 6.53
N THR A 18 -16.65 13.90 5.68
CA THR A 18 -16.15 14.27 4.35
C THR A 18 -16.32 15.78 4.16
N GLN A 19 -15.36 16.41 3.50
CA GLN A 19 -15.39 17.80 3.05
C GLN A 19 -15.64 17.88 1.55
N ALA A 20 -16.08 19.04 1.06
CA ALA A 20 -16.24 19.25 -0.38
C ALA A 20 -14.88 19.15 -1.08
N GLY A 21 -14.76 18.24 -2.04
CA GLY A 21 -13.51 17.93 -2.73
C GLY A 21 -12.70 16.78 -2.13
N ASP A 22 -13.19 16.16 -1.05
CA ASP A 22 -12.56 14.95 -0.50
C ASP A 22 -12.63 13.80 -1.51
N ALA A 23 -11.48 13.16 -1.71
CA ALA A 23 -11.39 11.89 -2.41
C ALA A 23 -12.01 10.78 -1.53
N PRO A 24 -12.35 9.62 -2.13
CA PRO A 24 -12.64 8.41 -1.35
C PRO A 24 -11.57 8.17 -0.29
N ALA A 25 -11.93 7.53 0.83
CA ALA A 25 -10.97 7.20 1.88
C ALA A 25 -9.73 6.52 1.29
N ASP A 26 -8.55 6.99 1.69
CA ASP A 26 -7.29 6.58 1.10
C ASP A 26 -6.91 5.15 1.52
N THR A 27 -7.37 4.16 0.74
CA THR A 27 -7.02 2.75 0.96
C THR A 27 -5.60 2.41 0.52
N THR A 28 -4.83 3.38 0.01
CA THR A 28 -3.44 3.19 -0.45
C THR A 28 -2.41 3.47 0.64
N ASP A 29 -2.81 4.04 1.78
CA ASP A 29 -1.93 4.16 2.94
C ASP A 29 -1.64 2.77 3.52
N ALA A 30 -0.38 2.32 3.41
CA ALA A 30 0.06 1.03 3.90
C ALA A 30 -0.09 0.88 5.43
N THR A 31 -0.18 1.99 6.16
CA THR A 31 -0.37 2.02 7.61
C THR A 31 -1.85 2.02 8.03
N GLU A 32 -2.77 2.28 7.10
CA GLU A 32 -4.20 2.19 7.33
C GLU A 32 -4.76 0.84 6.85
N GLU A 33 -5.67 0.26 7.62
CA GLU A 33 -6.43 -0.94 7.23
C GLU A 33 -7.89 -0.73 7.59
N ALA A 34 -8.76 -1.10 6.67
CA ALA A 34 -10.19 -1.08 6.90
C ALA A 34 -10.65 -2.46 7.36
N THR A 35 -11.41 -2.53 8.45
CA THR A 35 -12.04 -3.76 8.93
C THR A 35 -13.55 -3.61 8.95
N SER A 36 -14.27 -4.66 8.55
CA SER A 36 -15.73 -4.66 8.57
C SER A 36 -16.26 -4.96 9.97
N VAL A 37 -17.34 -4.29 10.34
CA VAL A 37 -18.03 -4.39 11.62
C VAL A 37 -19.53 -4.24 11.41
N ARG A 38 -20.34 -4.72 12.35
CA ARG A 38 -21.78 -4.48 12.30
C ARG A 38 -22.07 -3.02 12.68
N PRO A 39 -22.80 -2.26 11.85
CA PRO A 39 -23.16 -0.89 12.18
C PRO A 39 -24.27 -0.84 13.24
N ASP A 40 -24.22 0.17 14.12
CA ASP A 40 -25.28 0.44 15.10
C ASP A 40 -26.31 1.39 14.49
N LYS A 41 -27.21 0.80 13.72
CA LYS A 41 -28.30 1.51 13.05
C LYS A 41 -29.31 2.12 14.02
N GLY A 42 -29.46 1.54 15.22
CA GLY A 42 -30.43 1.99 16.21
C GLY A 42 -30.01 3.31 16.86
N ALA A 43 -28.75 3.41 17.28
CA ALA A 43 -28.18 4.66 17.79
C ALA A 43 -28.13 5.73 16.69
N ALA A 44 -27.76 5.35 15.46
CA ALA A 44 -27.70 6.26 14.31
C ALA A 44 -29.06 6.88 13.97
N ALA A 45 -30.12 6.07 13.93
CA ALA A 45 -31.47 6.54 13.65
C ALA A 45 -31.97 7.51 14.73
N LYS A 46 -31.69 7.22 16.02
CA LYS A 46 -32.03 8.13 17.13
C LYS A 46 -31.30 9.48 17.03
N ALA A 47 -30.09 9.48 16.49
CA ALA A 47 -29.31 10.69 16.23
C ALA A 47 -29.68 11.40 14.91
N GLY A 48 -30.66 10.88 14.14
CA GLY A 48 -31.13 11.48 12.89
C GLY A 48 -30.26 11.16 11.66
N HIS A 49 -29.36 10.18 11.76
CA HIS A 49 -28.54 9.75 10.63
C HIS A 49 -29.29 8.74 9.77
N GLN A 50 -29.29 8.95 8.45
CA GLN A 50 -29.93 8.06 7.48
C GLN A 50 -29.01 6.93 7.00
N THR A 51 -27.69 7.10 7.17
CA THR A 51 -26.67 6.16 6.74
C THR A 51 -25.53 6.10 7.75
N VAL A 52 -24.86 4.96 7.82
CA VAL A 52 -23.69 4.72 8.65
C VAL A 52 -22.77 3.73 7.98
N ASN A 53 -21.50 3.74 8.35
CA ASN A 53 -20.54 2.79 7.83
C ASN A 53 -20.37 1.59 8.75
N ALA A 54 -20.18 0.45 8.09
CA ALA A 54 -19.88 -0.84 8.68
C ALA A 54 -18.37 -1.11 8.65
N VAL A 55 -17.54 -0.06 8.59
CA VAL A 55 -16.10 -0.18 8.36
C VAL A 55 -15.37 0.79 9.27
N ARG A 56 -14.35 0.32 9.99
CA ARG A 56 -13.50 1.13 10.88
C ARG A 56 -12.01 0.87 10.63
N PRO A 57 -11.12 1.80 10.99
CA PRO A 57 -9.69 1.54 11.07
C PRO A 57 -9.39 0.29 11.90
N ALA A 58 -8.51 -0.58 11.41
CA ALA A 58 -7.95 -1.62 12.23
C ALA A 58 -7.08 -0.99 13.33
N LYS A 59 -7.22 -1.49 14.56
CA LYS A 59 -6.27 -1.18 15.63
C LYS A 59 -4.96 -1.87 15.26
N THR A 60 -4.00 -1.10 14.74
CA THR A 60 -2.64 -1.52 14.34
C THR A 60 -2.53 -2.48 13.16
N LYS A 61 -2.11 -1.96 11.99
CA LYS A 61 -1.19 -2.71 11.14
C LYS A 61 0.22 -2.57 11.69
N ARG A 62 0.80 -3.66 12.20
CA ARG A 62 2.26 -3.81 12.12
C ARG A 62 2.58 -3.96 10.64
N VAL A 63 2.78 -2.85 9.94
CA VAL A 63 3.48 -2.90 8.66
C VAL A 63 4.85 -3.43 9.04
N LYS A 64 5.11 -4.71 8.75
CA LYS A 64 6.49 -5.19 8.73
C LYS A 64 7.17 -4.23 7.75
N LYS A 65 8.11 -3.42 8.24
CA LYS A 65 8.99 -2.65 7.37
C LYS A 65 9.39 -3.62 6.27
N ALA A 66 9.08 -3.30 5.01
CA ALA A 66 9.51 -4.13 3.91
C ALA A 66 11.01 -4.34 4.15
N VAL A 67 11.37 -5.57 4.53
CA VAL A 67 12.75 -5.99 4.46
C VAL A 67 12.94 -5.95 2.96
N ASN A 68 13.63 -4.91 2.48
CA ASN A 68 14.07 -4.88 1.12
C ASN A 68 14.86 -6.19 0.99
N PRO A 69 14.33 -7.23 0.32
CA PRO A 69 15.17 -8.40 0.07
C PRO A 69 16.29 -7.79 -0.75
N GLY A 70 17.52 -7.80 -0.24
CA GLY A 70 18.62 -7.07 -0.88
C GLY A 70 18.55 -7.23 -2.39
N SER A 71 18.77 -6.13 -3.13
CA SER A 71 18.75 -6.01 -4.60
C SER A 71 18.63 -7.35 -5.31
N ARG A 72 17.49 -7.61 -5.96
CA ARG A 72 17.28 -8.83 -6.73
C ARG A 72 18.16 -8.74 -7.95
N THR A 73 19.30 -9.44 -7.90
CA THR A 73 20.25 -9.51 -9.00
C THR A 73 20.13 -10.84 -9.73
N GLU A 74 20.09 -10.80 -11.06
CA GLU A 74 20.22 -11.96 -11.94
C GLU A 74 21.67 -12.07 -12.43
N THR A 75 22.30 -13.23 -12.25
CA THR A 75 23.66 -13.48 -12.74
C THR A 75 23.66 -14.60 -13.77
N TYR A 76 24.21 -14.35 -14.96
CA TYR A 76 24.30 -15.34 -16.04
C TYR A 76 25.63 -15.24 -16.80
N THR A 77 26.05 -16.34 -17.40
CA THR A 77 27.23 -16.39 -18.28
C THR A 77 26.82 -16.02 -19.71
N ALA A 78 27.61 -15.16 -20.34
CA ALA A 78 27.47 -14.81 -21.75
C ALA A 78 28.84 -14.86 -22.44
N HIS A 79 28.84 -14.99 -23.77
CA HIS A 79 30.07 -14.92 -24.55
C HIS A 79 30.16 -13.57 -25.26
N LYS A 80 31.34 -12.96 -25.23
CA LYS A 80 31.67 -11.81 -26.07
C LYS A 80 31.81 -12.22 -27.54
N PRO A 81 31.80 -11.26 -28.47
CA PRO A 81 32.06 -11.53 -29.89
C PRO A 81 33.42 -12.17 -30.19
N ASP A 82 34.38 -12.03 -29.27
CA ASP A 82 35.71 -12.66 -29.33
C ASP A 82 35.74 -14.10 -28.80
N GLY A 83 34.58 -14.63 -28.37
CA GLY A 83 34.43 -15.98 -27.81
C GLY A 83 34.74 -16.11 -26.31
N THR A 84 35.21 -15.05 -25.65
CA THR A 84 35.52 -15.09 -24.21
C THR A 84 34.26 -15.10 -23.36
N GLU A 85 34.26 -15.88 -22.28
CA GLU A 85 33.18 -15.91 -21.30
C GLU A 85 33.21 -14.66 -20.40
N VAL A 86 32.02 -14.13 -20.13
CA VAL A 86 31.80 -13.07 -19.15
C VAL A 86 30.65 -13.42 -18.24
N GLN A 87 30.79 -13.01 -16.99
CA GLN A 87 29.71 -13.06 -16.03
C GLN A 87 28.98 -11.72 -16.05
N VAL A 88 27.68 -11.76 -16.34
CA VAL A 88 26.81 -10.59 -16.36
C VAL A 88 25.95 -10.63 -15.12
N THR A 89 25.94 -9.54 -14.34
CA THR A 89 25.03 -9.34 -13.21
C THR A 89 24.11 -8.18 -13.53
N HIS A 90 22.80 -8.43 -13.49
CA HIS A 90 21.75 -7.47 -13.77
C HIS A 90 20.93 -7.21 -12.50
N ASP A 91 20.85 -5.95 -12.08
CA ASP A 91 20.03 -5.51 -10.96
C ASP A 91 18.60 -5.20 -11.44
N LEU A 92 17.62 -5.97 -10.96
CA LEU A 92 16.23 -5.91 -11.41
C LEU A 92 15.46 -4.70 -10.85
N GLU A 93 16.02 -3.98 -9.88
CA GLU A 93 15.41 -2.77 -9.32
C GLU A 93 15.82 -1.51 -10.08
N THR A 94 17.08 -1.44 -10.49
CA THR A 94 17.68 -0.25 -11.12
C THR A 94 17.87 -0.39 -12.62
N GLY A 95 17.84 -1.63 -13.15
CA GLY A 95 18.17 -1.94 -14.52
C GLY A 95 19.67 -1.81 -14.83
N GLN A 96 20.51 -1.64 -13.82
CA GLN A 96 21.96 -1.57 -14.02
C GLN A 96 22.54 -2.96 -14.30
N THR A 97 23.49 -3.01 -15.22
CA THR A 97 24.18 -4.24 -15.60
C THR A 97 25.68 -4.06 -15.45
N THR A 98 26.32 -4.96 -14.71
CA THR A 98 27.78 -5.03 -14.59
C THR A 98 28.29 -6.29 -15.26
N VAL A 99 29.40 -6.17 -15.98
CA VAL A 99 30.05 -7.29 -16.69
C VAL A 99 31.44 -7.48 -16.10
N THR A 100 31.69 -8.67 -15.57
CA THR A 100 33.02 -9.08 -15.07
C THR A 100 33.61 -10.18 -15.95
N PRO A 101 34.94 -10.20 -16.15
CA PRO A 101 35.61 -11.32 -16.80
C PRO A 101 35.30 -12.62 -16.06
N GLY A 102 34.91 -13.67 -16.79
CA GLY A 102 34.71 -15.03 -16.28
C GLY A 102 36.01 -15.81 -16.19
#